data_AF-A0A962GNX3-F1
#
_entry.id   AF-A0A962GNX3-F1
#
_cell.length_a   1.000
_cell.length_b   1.000
_cell.length_c   1.000
_cell.angle_alpha   90.00
_cell.angle_beta   90.00
_cell.angle_gamma   90.00
#
_symmetry.space_group_name_H-M   'P 1'
#
loop_
_entity.id
_entity.type
_entity.pdbx_description
1 polymer ?
#
loop_
_entity_poly.entity_id
_entity_poly.type
_entity_poly.pdbx_seq_one_letter_code
_entity_poly.pdbx_strand_id
1 'polypeptide(L)'
;DYLLWFHHLPWDWKTASGRTLWDELIVRYDRGVDAVRAMQRMWAGMADQVDAERHAQVTAFLGIQAQEAQWWRDASIAYFATFARRPLPPGHPPPPLSLEAYQAMEFPHAPGHW
;
A
#
# COMPACT_ATOMS: atom_id res chain seq x y z
N ASP A 1 -13.72 8.28 -5.48
CA ASP A 1 -12.63 7.47 -6.06
C ASP A 1 -12.12 7.94 -7.43
N TYR A 2 -12.88 8.72 -8.21
CA TYR A 2 -12.46 9.14 -9.57
C TYR A 2 -11.85 10.55 -9.68
N LEU A 3 -11.60 11.24 -8.56
CA LEU A 3 -11.21 12.65 -8.58
C LEU A 3 -9.98 12.93 -9.46
N LEU A 4 -8.92 12.15 -9.27
CA LEU A 4 -7.64 12.33 -9.96
C LEU A 4 -7.63 11.83 -11.40
N TRP A 5 -8.71 11.18 -11.85
CA TRP A 5 -8.87 10.82 -13.26
C TRP A 5 -9.21 12.02 -14.14
N PHE A 6 -9.91 13.02 -13.58
CA PHE A 6 -10.44 14.14 -14.33
C PHE A 6 -9.89 15.50 -13.88
N HIS A 7 -9.22 15.55 -12.72
CA HIS A 7 -8.75 16.79 -12.14
C HIS A 7 -7.30 16.68 -11.68
N HIS A 8 -6.48 17.63 -12.12
CA HIS A 8 -5.19 17.92 -11.52
C HIS A 8 -5.41 18.95 -10.40
N LEU A 9 -5.03 18.61 -9.17
CA LEU A 9 -5.33 19.39 -7.97
C LEU A 9 -4.06 19.61 -7.13
N PRO A 10 -3.97 20.75 -6.42
CA PRO A 10 -2.85 20.99 -5.53
C PRO A 10 -2.91 20.07 -4.30
N TRP A 11 -1.74 19.78 -3.71
CA TRP A 11 -1.61 18.84 -2.59
C TRP A 11 -2.36 19.24 -1.32
N ASP A 12 -2.64 20.53 -1.11
CA ASP A 12 -3.42 21.06 0.02
C ASP A 12 -4.93 21.11 -0.23
N TRP A 13 -5.39 20.72 -1.42
CA TRP A 13 -6.81 20.66 -1.74
C TRP A 13 -7.56 19.76 -0.73
N LYS A 14 -8.71 20.22 -0.25
CA LYS A 14 -9.49 19.50 0.76
C LYS A 14 -10.42 18.48 0.14
N THR A 15 -10.19 17.22 0.48
CA THR A 15 -11.05 16.11 0.07
C THR A 15 -12.34 16.06 0.88
N ALA A 16 -13.28 15.21 0.48
CA ALA A 16 -14.55 15.02 1.20
C ALA A 16 -14.36 14.54 2.66
N SER A 17 -13.19 13.98 3.01
CA SER A 17 -12.85 13.61 4.39
C SER A 17 -12.35 14.79 5.25
N GLY A 18 -12.17 15.98 4.67
CA GLY A 18 -11.57 17.15 5.31
C GLY A 18 -10.03 17.13 5.37
N ARG A 19 -9.40 16.01 4.99
CA ARG A 19 -7.95 15.89 4.81
C ARG A 19 -7.48 16.61 3.55
N THR A 20 -6.22 17.01 3.53
CA THR A 20 -5.59 17.46 2.28
C THR A 20 -5.47 16.30 1.30
N LEU A 21 -5.30 16.58 0.01
CA LEU A 21 -5.10 15.55 -1.00
C LEU A 21 -3.88 14.68 -0.69
N TRP A 22 -2.80 15.31 -0.20
CA TRP A 22 -1.60 14.60 0.26
C TRP A 22 -1.92 13.66 1.42
N ASP A 23 -2.56 14.13 2.49
CA ASP A 23 -2.85 13.29 3.66
C ASP A 23 -3.83 12.16 3.30
N GLU A 24 -4.82 12.44 2.44
CA GLU A 24 -5.77 11.42 1.96
C GLU A 24 -5.07 10.34 1.13
N LEU A 25 -4.07 10.71 0.31
CA LEU A 25 -3.27 9.76 -0.45
C LEU A 25 -2.50 8.82 0.51
N ILE A 26 -1.82 9.37 1.53
CA ILE A 26 -1.09 8.56 2.52
C ILE A 26 -2.02 7.60 3.26
N VAL A 27 -3.16 8.12 3.75
CA VAL A 27 -4.16 7.30 4.46
C VAL A 27 -4.69 6.17 3.58
N ARG A 28 -4.88 6.41 2.28
CA ARG A 28 -5.37 5.37 1.35
C ARG A 28 -4.35 4.27 1.10
N TYR A 29 -3.06 4.60 1.00
CA TYR A 29 -2.01 3.59 0.89
C TYR A 29 -1.90 2.73 2.15
N ASP A 30 -1.94 3.36 3.34
CA ASP A 30 -1.91 2.62 4.61
C ASP A 30 -3.15 1.73 4.77
N ARG A 31 -4.33 2.23 4.38
CA ARG A 31 -5.57 1.44 4.38
C ARG A 31 -5.47 0.18 3.50
N GLY A 32 -4.74 0.24 2.39
CA GLY A 32 -4.47 -0.92 1.53
C GLY A 32 -3.72 -2.03 2.28
N VAL A 33 -2.66 -1.64 3.01
CA VAL A 33 -1.88 -2.58 3.84
C VAL A 33 -2.73 -3.16 4.97
N ASP A 34 -3.50 -2.32 5.65
CA ASP A 34 -4.37 -2.76 6.75
C ASP A 34 -5.48 -3.71 6.29
N ALA A 35 -5.99 -3.53 5.08
CA ALA A 35 -6.96 -4.44 4.48
C ALA A 35 -6.38 -5.86 4.29
N VAL A 36 -5.15 -5.99 3.77
CA VAL A 36 -4.49 -7.30 3.62
C VAL A 36 -4.20 -7.94 4.98
N ARG A 37 -3.77 -7.15 5.97
CA ARG A 37 -3.60 -7.64 7.36
C ARG A 37 -4.92 -8.10 7.98
N ALA A 38 -6.03 -7.45 7.65
CA ALA A 38 -7.36 -7.89 8.08
C ALA A 38 -7.75 -9.22 7.41
N MET A 39 -7.46 -9.39 6.13
CA MET A 39 -7.67 -10.66 5.41
C MET A 39 -6.87 -11.81 6.05
N GLN A 40 -5.61 -11.56 6.43
CA GLN A 40 -4.80 -12.54 7.17
C GLN A 40 -5.46 -12.97 8.49
N ARG A 41 -5.93 -12.01 9.29
CA ARG A 41 -6.60 -12.32 10.57
C ARG A 41 -7.90 -13.09 10.37
N MET A 42 -8.69 -12.70 9.38
CA MET A 42 -9.94 -13.39 9.04
C MET A 42 -9.66 -14.84 8.60
N TRP A 43 -8.66 -15.04 7.72
CA TRP A 43 -8.29 -16.37 7.23
C TRP A 43 -7.72 -17.26 8.34
N ALA A 44 -6.92 -16.70 9.25
CA ALA A 44 -6.42 -17.43 10.41
C ALA A 44 -7.57 -17.99 11.28
N GLY A 45 -8.65 -17.22 11.45
CA GLY A 45 -9.86 -17.66 12.18
C GLY A 45 -10.68 -18.76 11.49
N MET A 46 -10.35 -19.12 10.24
CA MET A 46 -11.03 -20.19 9.49
C MET A 46 -10.31 -21.54 9.56
N ALA A 47 -9.24 -21.66 10.37
CA ALA A 47 -8.41 -22.87 10.44
C ALA A 47 -9.20 -24.16 10.72
N ASP A 48 -10.24 -24.09 11.57
CA ASP A 48 -11.07 -25.26 11.92
C ASP A 48 -12.15 -25.59 10.86
N GLN A 49 -12.31 -24.74 9.84
CA GLN A 49 -13.37 -24.85 8.83
C GLN A 49 -12.84 -25.25 7.44
N VAL A 50 -11.51 -25.29 7.27
CA VAL A 50 -10.82 -25.58 6.00
C VAL A 50 -9.78 -26.65 6.27
N ASP A 51 -9.53 -27.56 5.32
CA ASP A 51 -8.43 -28.52 5.47
C ASP A 51 -7.07 -27.83 5.58
N ALA A 52 -6.15 -28.50 6.25
CA ALA A 52 -4.85 -27.95 6.61
C ALA A 52 -4.01 -27.55 5.38
N GLU A 53 -4.11 -28.29 4.27
CA GLU A 53 -3.31 -28.04 3.06
C GLU A 53 -3.73 -26.71 2.41
N ARG A 54 -5.02 -26.53 2.11
CA ARG A 54 -5.51 -25.28 1.53
C ARG A 54 -5.37 -24.11 2.48
N HIS A 55 -5.60 -24.33 3.78
CA HIS A 55 -5.42 -23.28 4.79
C HIS A 55 -3.97 -22.77 4.82
N ALA A 56 -3.00 -23.69 4.84
CA ALA A 56 -1.58 -23.35 4.83
C ALA A 56 -1.16 -22.66 3.53
N GLN A 57 -1.63 -23.15 2.38
CA GLN A 57 -1.32 -22.55 1.08
C GLN A 57 -1.80 -21.10 0.98
N VAL A 58 -3.05 -20.84 1.34
CA VAL A 58 -3.61 -19.47 1.30
C VAL A 58 -2.96 -18.58 2.35
N THR A 59 -2.62 -19.12 3.52
CA THR A 59 -1.85 -18.39 4.54
C THR A 59 -0.50 -17.92 3.98
N ALA A 60 0.22 -18.78 3.26
CA ALA A 60 1.48 -18.42 2.61
C ALA A 60 1.29 -17.31 1.56
N PHE A 61 0.28 -17.44 0.70
CA PHE A 61 -0.01 -16.41 -0.31
C PHE A 61 -0.43 -15.06 0.29
N LEU A 62 -1.26 -15.05 1.34
CA LEU A 62 -1.59 -13.82 2.06
C LEU A 62 -0.36 -13.22 2.76
N GLY A 63 0.60 -14.06 3.17
CA GLY A 63 1.90 -13.63 3.68
C GLY A 63 2.72 -12.85 2.63
N ILE A 64 2.76 -13.36 1.39
CA ILE A 64 3.40 -12.68 0.25
C ILE A 64 2.65 -11.39 -0.08
N GLN A 65 1.33 -11.45 -0.21
CA GLN A 65 0.50 -10.28 -0.53
C GLN A 65 0.67 -9.15 0.48
N ALA A 66 0.82 -9.46 1.78
CA ALA A 66 1.05 -8.44 2.81
C ALA A 66 2.41 -7.75 2.66
N GLN A 67 3.45 -8.50 2.29
CA GLN A 67 4.78 -7.96 2.02
C GLN A 67 4.77 -7.09 0.76
N GLU A 68 4.12 -7.55 -0.31
CA GLU A 68 3.96 -6.80 -1.55
C GLU A 68 3.14 -5.52 -1.35
N ALA A 69 2.05 -5.56 -0.56
CA ALA A 69 1.25 -4.39 -0.25
C ALA A 69 2.04 -3.35 0.53
N GLN A 70 2.85 -3.78 1.51
CA GLN A 70 3.76 -2.89 2.25
C GLN A 70 4.80 -2.27 1.30
N TRP A 71 5.39 -3.08 0.43
CA TRP A 71 6.36 -2.61 -0.56
C TRP A 71 5.74 -1.56 -1.50
N TRP A 72 4.56 -1.83 -2.06
CA TRP A 72 3.83 -0.89 -2.92
C TRP A 72 3.50 0.43 -2.22
N ARG A 73 3.07 0.35 -0.95
CA ARG A 73 2.81 1.52 -0.11
C ARG A 73 4.07 2.36 0.04
N ASP A 74 5.18 1.74 0.42
CA ASP A 74 6.43 2.46 0.70
C ASP A 74 7.04 3.09 -0.56
N ALA A 75 7.11 2.33 -1.66
CA ALA A 75 7.64 2.83 -2.93
C ALA A 75 6.79 3.99 -3.50
N SER A 76 5.46 3.86 -3.44
CA SER A 76 4.57 4.92 -3.92
C SER A 76 4.69 6.20 -3.09
N ILE A 77 4.74 6.08 -1.76
CA ILE A 77 4.90 7.23 -0.87
C ILE A 77 6.26 7.89 -1.09
N ALA A 78 7.33 7.10 -1.22
CA ALA A 78 8.67 7.63 -1.53
C ALA A 78 8.66 8.42 -2.84
N TYR A 79 7.97 7.91 -3.87
CA TYR A 79 7.83 8.60 -5.15
C TYR A 79 7.06 9.92 -5.03
N PHE A 80 5.83 9.90 -4.50
CA PHE A 80 5.00 11.10 -4.43
C PHE A 80 5.57 12.16 -3.47
N ALA A 81 6.30 11.76 -2.42
CA ALA A 81 6.95 12.68 -1.50
C ALA A 81 7.95 13.62 -2.21
N THR A 82 8.61 13.16 -3.27
CA THR A 82 9.56 14.00 -4.05
C THR A 82 8.88 15.21 -4.71
N PHE A 83 7.62 15.05 -5.12
CA PHE A 83 6.81 16.09 -5.76
C PHE A 83 5.99 16.88 -4.75
N ALA A 84 5.42 16.19 -3.75
CA ALA A 84 4.58 16.82 -2.74
C ALA A 84 5.37 17.76 -1.83
N ARG A 85 6.62 17.40 -1.49
CA ARG A 85 7.51 18.14 -0.59
C ARG A 85 6.82 18.55 0.72
N ARG A 86 6.01 17.64 1.26
CA ARG A 86 5.22 17.81 2.48
C ARG A 86 5.58 16.73 3.50
N PRO A 87 5.49 17.02 4.81
CA PRO A 87 5.68 16.00 5.83
C PRO A 87 4.56 14.96 5.76
N LEU A 88 4.84 13.75 6.25
CA LEU A 88 3.81 12.74 6.44
C LEU A 88 2.84 13.17 7.55
N PRO A 89 1.55 12.80 7.46
CA PRO A 89 0.61 13.04 8.55
C PRO A 89 1.04 12.27 9.81
N PRO A 90 0.68 12.75 11.03
CA PRO A 90 1.01 12.06 12.27
C PRO A 90 0.50 10.61 12.29
N GLY A 91 1.33 9.69 12.78
CA GLY A 91 0.98 8.26 12.88
C GLY A 91 1.29 7.43 11.63
N HIS A 92 1.74 8.04 10.54
CA HIS A 92 2.11 7.34 9.31
C HIS A 92 3.65 7.23 9.21
N PRO A 93 4.22 6.01 9.25
CA PRO A 93 5.67 5.84 9.21
C PRO A 93 6.23 6.22 7.82
N PRO A 94 7.44 6.81 7.74
CA PRO A 94 8.10 7.02 6.46
C PRO A 94 8.49 5.69 5.80
N PRO A 95 8.62 5.66 4.46
CA PRO A 95 9.24 4.55 3.77
C PRO A 95 10.63 4.26 4.36
N PRO A 96 10.98 2.98 4.62
CA PRO A 96 12.26 2.62 5.24
C PRO A 96 13.46 2.81 4.30
N LEU A 97 13.24 2.85 2.99
CA LEU A 97 14.27 3.03 1.96
C LEU A 97 14.07 4.33 1.19
N SER A 98 15.12 4.81 0.51
CA SER A 98 15.02 5.94 -0.40
C SER A 98 14.31 5.56 -1.71
N LEU A 99 13.85 6.56 -2.46
CA LEU A 99 13.23 6.32 -3.77
C LEU A 99 14.20 5.60 -4.71
N GLU A 100 15.48 5.99 -4.74
CA GLU A 100 16.52 5.39 -5.58
C GLU A 100 16.69 3.91 -5.24
N ALA A 101 16.65 3.56 -3.95
CA ALA A 101 16.74 2.17 -3.50
C ALA A 101 15.54 1.34 -3.97
N TYR A 102 14.32 1.89 -3.97
CA TYR A 102 13.14 1.22 -4.54
C TYR A 102 13.22 1.08 -6.06
N GLN A 103 13.73 2.08 -6.77
CA GLN A 103 13.88 2.07 -8.23
C GLN A 103 14.95 1.10 -8.71
N ALA A 104 15.99 0.86 -7.90
CA ALA A 104 17.06 -0.09 -8.21
C ALA A 104 16.67 -1.56 -7.98
N MET A 105 15.48 -1.83 -7.43
CA MET A 105 15.01 -3.21 -7.25
C MET A 105 14.64 -3.83 -8.59
N GLU A 106 15.22 -4.99 -8.88
CA GLU A 106 14.89 -5.77 -10.07
C GLU A 106 13.89 -6.88 -9.72
N PHE A 107 12.85 -7.00 -10.53
CA PHE A 107 11.83 -8.04 -10.41
C PHE A 107 11.77 -8.84 -11.71
N PRO A 108 12.62 -9.88 -11.88
CA PRO A 108 12.74 -10.63 -13.14
C PRO A 108 11.44 -11.26 -13.65
N HIS A 109 10.44 -11.38 -12.78
CA HIS A 109 9.13 -11.96 -13.08
C HIS A 109 7.98 -10.96 -12.91
N ALA A 110 8.26 -9.65 -12.86
CA ALA A 110 7.20 -8.64 -12.83
C ALA A 110 6.42 -8.62 -14.16
N PRO A 111 5.10 -8.39 -14.13
CA PRO A 111 4.32 -8.22 -15.35
C PRO A 111 4.86 -7.03 -16.17
N GLY A 112 5.14 -7.23 -17.46
CA GLY A 112 5.60 -6.16 -18.37
C GLY A 112 7.01 -6.32 -18.93
N HIS A 113 7.77 -7.33 -18.51
CA HIS A 113 8.96 -7.81 -19.23
C HIS A 113 8.51 -8.65 -20.45
N TRP A 114 8.33 -8.01 -21.60
CA TRP A 114 8.09 -8.67 -22.91
C TRP A 114 9.31 -8.50 -23.80
#